data_AF-A0AAV8VZK6-F1
#
_entry.id   AF-A0AAV8VZK6-F1
#
_cell.length_a   1.000
_cell.length_b   1.000
_cell.length_c   1.000
_cell.angle_alpha   90.00
_cell.angle_beta   90.00
_cell.angle_gamma   90.00
#
_symmetry.space_group_name_H-M   'P 1'
#
loop_
_entity.id
_entity.type
_entity.pdbx_description
1 polymer ?
#
loop_
_entity_poly.entity_id
_entity_poly.type
_entity_poly.pdbx_seq_one_letter_code
_entity_poly.pdbx_strand_id
1 'polypeptide(L)'
;MKNASQAETYPRRKKALKAAKKAEKKRKLIEKKKQIKRDYLTREVHYGDLTIKKHEKEWRQKLIDIALPKMKEDLEFAWHNFERVIDCKDFTISLLMDELRDAEQQYLMNAKNHSEQIDKLMDLFRLQLEELYEDNEKQVARLIQFGEEQAQELKLSAVEDETYLKTMIYKLEIAWKEQKQNVRAEYFSKLEEEGTKYGQLIQKLKGILEKDLVDMWKRTYEFLQSYEEKTKLRKRQHDKLKVQDDSVQKLLVTQLEKLRRMSDCVTRLKSKYADSHKLLGTKLKDIKHEHGYFTFVFNSLKTKLERDRAKDFDQLRFLTINYNAAIHYLEKLRKKGEHTLHAAAVCRKLETQEEKIMPFPVPEDSLKVEMENQPEYLESLDLFWQRVAQVDASRYSINEEREFLKTENQILKTKLHQYCQCVTCPISQTVKKTKGLYVTEGVLELKKYDKQNYKQFIGNEYDDEIDE
;
A
#
# COMPACT_ATOMS: atom_id res chain seq x y z
N MET A 1 54.62 120.84 61.19
CA MET A 1 54.59 122.13 60.47
C MET A 1 53.18 122.31 59.94
N LYS A 2 52.35 123.10 60.66
CA LYS A 2 51.99 124.51 60.37
C LYS A 2 51.27 124.66 59.02
N ASN A 3 50.18 125.39 58.85
CA ASN A 3 49.25 126.09 59.74
C ASN A 3 48.02 126.48 58.87
N ALA A 4 46.86 126.51 59.53
CA ALA A 4 45.66 127.31 59.25
C ALA A 4 45.38 127.85 57.83
N SER A 5 44.29 127.40 57.20
CA SER A 5 43.03 128.17 57.16
C SER A 5 41.91 127.31 56.56
N GLN A 6 40.67 127.75 56.79
CA GLN A 6 39.45 127.35 56.08
C GLN A 6 38.75 126.06 56.55
N ALA A 7 37.91 126.29 57.56
CA ALA A 7 36.61 125.67 57.64
C ALA A 7 35.83 125.89 56.33
N GLU A 8 35.42 124.79 55.69
CA GLU A 8 34.11 124.58 55.04
C GLU A 8 34.21 123.36 54.10
N THR A 9 33.55 122.26 54.46
CA THR A 9 32.88 121.28 53.56
C THR A 9 32.45 120.04 54.35
N TYR A 10 31.64 120.27 55.40
CA TYR A 10 31.12 119.26 56.30
C TYR A 10 29.95 118.37 55.79
N PRO A 11 29.39 118.45 54.54
CA PRO A 11 28.29 117.54 54.16
C PRO A 11 28.46 116.68 52.88
N ARG A 12 29.56 116.75 52.12
CA ARG A 12 29.68 116.06 50.81
C ARG A 12 30.39 114.69 50.86
N ARG A 13 31.47 114.55 51.65
CA ARG A 13 32.17 113.25 51.86
C ARG A 13 31.36 112.24 52.68
N LYS A 14 30.47 112.68 53.59
CA LYS A 14 29.53 111.80 54.31
C LYS A 14 28.36 111.30 53.43
N LYS A 15 27.91 112.06 52.42
CA LYS A 15 26.82 111.64 51.50
C LYS A 15 27.30 110.64 50.45
N ALA A 16 28.48 110.83 49.84
CA ALA A 16 29.04 109.90 48.87
C ALA A 16 29.44 108.55 49.50
N LEU A 17 30.05 108.58 50.71
CA LEU A 17 30.37 107.36 51.46
C LEU A 17 29.09 106.63 51.95
N LYS A 18 28.01 107.35 52.28
CA LYS A 18 26.71 106.76 52.61
C LYS A 18 25.96 106.22 51.39
N ALA A 19 26.09 106.84 50.21
CA ALA A 19 25.48 106.39 48.96
C ALA A 19 26.20 105.16 48.40
N ALA A 20 27.54 105.14 48.40
CA ALA A 20 28.34 103.95 48.08
C ALA A 20 28.06 102.81 49.06
N LYS A 21 28.02 103.08 50.39
CA LYS A 21 27.60 102.07 51.38
C LYS A 21 26.14 101.62 51.20
N LYS A 22 25.22 102.46 50.73
CA LYS A 22 23.82 102.06 50.43
C LYS A 22 23.70 101.25 49.13
N ALA A 23 24.47 101.58 48.08
CA ALA A 23 24.49 100.84 46.83
C ALA A 23 25.22 99.49 46.96
N GLU A 24 26.33 99.45 47.71
CA GLU A 24 27.03 98.24 48.10
C GLU A 24 26.15 97.37 49.01
N LYS A 25 25.43 97.97 49.98
CA LYS A 25 24.41 97.24 50.76
C LYS A 25 23.28 96.70 49.88
N LYS A 26 22.78 97.46 48.90
CA LYS A 26 21.75 96.98 47.95
C LYS A 26 22.27 95.88 47.03
N ARG A 27 23.48 95.98 46.49
CA ARG A 27 24.14 94.92 45.71
C ARG A 27 24.36 93.67 46.56
N LYS A 28 24.93 93.81 47.75
CA LYS A 28 25.05 92.71 48.74
C LYS A 28 23.69 92.12 49.11
N LEU A 29 22.62 92.92 49.17
CA LEU A 29 21.26 92.42 49.43
C LEU A 29 20.71 91.62 48.23
N ILE A 30 20.91 92.10 47.00
CA ILE A 30 20.50 91.41 45.77
C ILE A 30 21.31 90.14 45.56
N GLU A 31 22.61 90.18 45.86
CA GLU A 31 23.54 89.06 45.75
C GLU A 31 23.26 88.03 46.84
N LYS A 32 22.96 88.45 48.08
CA LYS A 32 22.40 87.57 49.12
C LYS A 32 21.07 86.96 48.69
N LYS A 33 20.16 87.73 48.07
CA LYS A 33 18.89 87.18 47.53
C LYS A 33 19.11 86.18 46.39
N LYS A 34 20.07 86.42 45.50
CA LYS A 34 20.46 85.49 44.43
C LYS A 34 21.14 84.25 44.99
N GLN A 35 21.98 84.40 46.01
CA GLN A 35 22.66 83.29 46.68
C GLN A 35 21.64 82.43 47.43
N ILE A 36 20.69 83.03 48.16
CA ILE A 36 19.56 82.31 48.77
C ILE A 36 18.75 81.56 47.69
N LYS A 37 18.47 82.17 46.53
CA LYS A 37 17.78 81.48 45.43
C LYS A 37 18.60 80.35 44.81
N ARG A 38 19.93 80.50 44.68
CA ARG A 38 20.82 79.46 44.19
C ARG A 38 20.93 78.32 45.19
N ASP A 39 21.08 78.63 46.47
CA ASP A 39 21.14 77.66 47.57
C ASP A 39 19.80 76.93 47.73
N TYR A 40 18.68 77.62 47.48
CA TYR A 40 17.36 77.01 47.41
C TYR A 40 17.26 76.06 46.20
N LEU A 41 17.70 76.51 45.01
CA LEU A 41 17.67 75.69 43.80
C LEU A 41 18.63 74.49 43.88
N THR A 42 19.85 74.64 44.40
CA THR A 42 20.78 73.51 44.59
C THR A 42 20.24 72.52 45.62
N ARG A 43 19.55 73.01 46.65
CA ARG A 43 18.86 72.16 47.61
C ARG A 43 17.66 71.44 46.99
N GLU A 44 16.87 72.10 46.14
CA GLU A 44 15.79 71.46 45.37
C GLU A 44 16.32 70.42 44.38
N VAL A 45 17.39 70.71 43.65
CA VAL A 45 18.04 69.75 42.73
C VAL A 45 18.61 68.57 43.50
N HIS A 46 19.28 68.80 44.62
CA HIS A 46 19.81 67.73 45.47
C HIS A 46 18.70 66.86 46.06
N TYR A 47 17.60 67.47 46.53
CA TYR A 47 16.41 66.71 46.94
C TYR A 47 15.75 65.98 45.77
N GLY A 48 15.77 66.56 44.56
CA GLY A 48 15.32 65.92 43.32
C GLY A 48 16.13 64.67 43.00
N ASP A 49 17.46 64.75 42.98
CA ASP A 49 18.37 63.62 42.75
C ASP A 49 18.21 62.53 43.82
N LEU A 50 18.05 62.93 45.09
CA LEU A 50 17.82 61.98 46.18
C LEU A 50 16.47 61.27 46.02
N THR A 51 15.44 62.00 45.58
CA THR A 51 14.09 61.48 45.32
C THR A 51 14.08 60.56 44.10
N ILE A 52 14.80 60.91 43.03
CA ILE A 52 14.98 60.06 41.85
C ILE A 52 15.70 58.77 42.21
N LYS A 53 16.83 58.82 42.93
CA LYS A 53 17.54 57.61 43.38
C LYS A 53 16.68 56.73 44.28
N LYS A 54 15.86 57.35 45.14
CA LYS A 54 14.89 56.63 45.97
C LYS A 54 13.83 55.95 45.11
N HIS A 55 13.25 56.64 44.14
CA HIS A 55 12.30 56.06 43.20
C HIS A 55 12.92 54.99 42.31
N GLU A 56 14.14 55.15 41.80
CA GLU A 56 14.86 54.13 41.04
C GLU A 56 15.09 52.86 41.87
N LYS A 57 15.46 53.03 43.14
CA LYS A 57 15.59 51.90 44.07
C LYS A 57 14.25 51.22 44.30
N GLU A 58 13.19 52.00 44.55
CA GLU A 58 11.82 51.48 44.71
C GLU A 58 11.31 50.78 43.44
N TRP A 59 11.61 51.31 42.26
CA TRP A 59 11.25 50.73 40.96
C TRP A 59 12.01 49.44 40.68
N ARG A 60 13.32 49.41 40.94
CA ARG A 60 14.12 48.17 40.84
C ARG A 60 13.63 47.12 41.82
N GLN A 61 13.30 47.53 43.05
CA GLN A 61 12.76 46.62 44.05
C GLN A 61 11.41 46.06 43.58
N LYS A 62 10.47 46.91 43.14
CA LYS A 62 9.20 46.45 42.56
C LYS A 62 9.39 45.54 41.35
N LEU A 63 10.37 45.83 40.49
CA LEU A 63 10.66 45.01 39.32
C LEU A 63 11.25 43.66 39.70
N ILE A 64 12.11 43.60 40.71
CA ILE A 64 12.61 42.34 41.29
C ILE A 64 11.46 41.58 41.95
N ASP A 65 10.64 42.26 42.75
CA ASP A 65 9.50 41.65 43.46
C ASP A 65 8.46 41.08 42.49
N ILE A 66 8.36 41.57 41.25
CA ILE A 66 7.46 41.04 40.21
C ILE A 66 8.15 40.01 39.32
N ALA A 67 9.35 40.31 38.81
CA ALA A 67 10.02 39.47 37.82
C ALA A 67 10.67 38.22 38.41
N LEU A 68 11.18 38.31 39.64
CA LEU A 68 11.91 37.20 40.28
C LEU A 68 10.98 36.05 40.66
N PRO A 69 9.76 36.27 41.22
CA PRO A 69 8.78 35.20 41.40
C PRO A 69 8.34 34.58 40.07
N LYS A 70 8.05 35.40 39.06
CA LYS A 70 7.66 34.89 37.73
C LYS A 70 8.76 34.04 37.10
N MET A 71 10.02 34.47 37.20
CA MET A 71 11.16 33.69 36.71
C MET A 71 11.35 32.38 37.49
N LYS A 72 11.06 32.38 38.80
CA LYS A 72 11.06 31.15 39.60
C LYS A 72 9.97 30.19 39.17
N GLU A 73 8.74 30.68 38.98
CA GLU A 73 7.61 29.88 38.46
C GLU A 73 7.94 29.29 37.08
N ASP A 74 8.51 30.09 36.17
CA ASP A 74 8.94 29.63 34.84
C ASP A 74 10.06 28.57 34.95
N LEU A 75 11.01 28.73 35.87
CA LEU A 75 12.10 27.78 36.11
C LEU A 75 11.59 26.48 36.76
N GLU A 76 10.65 26.56 37.70
CA GLU A 76 9.99 25.41 38.32
C GLU A 76 9.16 24.63 37.30
N PHE A 77 8.40 25.33 36.46
CA PHE A 77 7.67 24.71 35.35
C PHE A 77 8.62 24.01 34.38
N ALA A 78 9.71 24.68 33.99
CA ALA A 78 10.72 24.08 33.13
C ALA A 78 11.36 22.86 33.78
N TRP A 79 11.70 22.93 35.07
CA TRP A 79 12.28 21.83 35.85
C TRP A 79 11.36 20.61 35.89
N HIS A 80 10.09 20.78 36.28
CA HIS A 80 9.11 19.68 36.29
C HIS A 80 8.86 19.11 34.90
N ASN A 81 8.84 19.95 33.86
CA ASN A 81 8.70 19.46 32.50
C ASN A 81 9.92 18.64 32.07
N PHE A 82 11.14 19.07 32.43
CA PHE A 82 12.36 18.30 32.14
C PHE A 82 12.40 16.99 32.92
N GLU A 83 12.04 16.99 34.20
CA GLU A 83 11.96 15.79 35.04
C GLU A 83 10.99 14.77 34.42
N ARG A 84 9.78 15.21 34.05
CA ARG A 84 8.81 14.35 33.35
C ARG A 84 9.35 13.80 32.03
N VAL A 85 10.05 14.62 31.25
CA VAL A 85 10.66 14.18 29.97
C VAL A 85 11.78 13.17 30.22
N ILE A 86 12.59 13.36 31.26
CA ILE A 86 13.63 12.41 31.68
C ILE A 86 12.96 11.10 32.08
N ASP A 87 11.96 11.11 32.96
CA ASP A 87 11.24 9.90 33.39
C ASP A 87 10.63 9.14 32.19
N CYS A 88 10.02 9.86 31.25
CA CYS A 88 9.47 9.25 30.03
C CYS A 88 10.56 8.61 29.17
N LYS A 89 11.72 9.27 29.04
CA LYS A 89 12.86 8.75 28.29
C LYS A 89 13.50 7.56 28.99
N ASP A 90 13.66 7.60 30.30
CA ASP A 90 14.21 6.50 31.09
C ASP A 90 13.31 5.28 31.04
N PHE A 91 11.99 5.47 31.16
CA PHE A 91 11.02 4.40 30.93
C PHE A 91 11.13 3.81 29.52
N THR A 92 11.27 4.67 28.49
CA THR A 92 11.45 4.22 27.11
C THR A 92 12.76 3.44 26.94
N ILE A 93 13.85 3.89 27.57
CA ILE A 93 15.14 3.20 27.56
C ILE A 93 15.02 1.83 28.24
N SER A 94 14.36 1.74 29.40
CA SER A 94 14.12 0.47 30.08
C SER A 94 13.30 -0.50 29.21
N LEU A 95 12.24 -0.02 28.57
CA LEU A 95 11.43 -0.83 27.66
C LEU A 95 12.27 -1.34 26.48
N LEU A 96 13.05 -0.45 25.84
CA LEU A 96 13.94 -0.83 24.73
C LEU A 96 15.02 -1.84 25.17
N MET A 97 15.53 -1.74 26.39
CA MET A 97 16.50 -2.70 26.93
C MET A 97 15.87 -4.09 27.17
N ASP A 98 14.63 -4.14 27.64
CA ASP A 98 13.88 -5.39 27.77
C ASP A 98 13.57 -6.01 26.40
N GLU A 99 13.11 -5.20 25.43
CA GLU A 99 12.87 -5.65 24.05
C GLU A 99 14.15 -6.16 23.38
N LEU A 100 15.30 -5.50 23.62
CA LEU A 100 16.60 -5.96 23.13
C LEU A 100 16.97 -7.32 23.71
N ARG A 101 16.79 -7.50 25.03
CA ARG A 101 17.07 -8.78 25.70
C ARG A 101 16.18 -9.90 25.16
N ASP A 102 14.90 -9.63 24.96
CA ASP A 102 13.96 -10.62 24.43
C ASP A 102 14.31 -10.98 22.97
N ALA A 103 14.70 -9.99 22.16
CA ALA A 103 15.16 -10.22 20.80
C ALA A 103 16.46 -11.05 20.76
N GLU A 104 17.42 -10.76 21.63
CA GLU A 104 18.66 -11.55 21.76
C GLU A 104 18.37 -12.99 22.20
N GLN A 105 17.48 -13.19 23.18
CA GLN A 105 17.08 -14.52 23.63
C GLN A 105 16.40 -15.31 22.51
N GLN A 106 15.50 -14.67 21.75
CA GLN A 106 14.87 -15.28 20.58
C GLN A 106 15.89 -15.64 19.50
N TYR A 107 16.85 -14.75 19.22
CA TYR A 107 17.92 -15.00 18.26
C TYR A 107 18.78 -16.20 18.68
N LEU A 108 19.23 -16.25 19.94
CA LEU A 108 20.03 -17.35 20.46
C LEU A 108 19.26 -18.68 20.45
N MET A 109 17.98 -18.67 20.83
CA MET A 109 17.13 -19.86 20.79
C MET A 109 16.93 -20.35 19.36
N ASN A 110 16.69 -19.44 18.41
CA ASN A 110 16.55 -19.79 16.99
C ASN A 110 17.86 -20.36 16.42
N ALA A 111 19.00 -19.73 16.72
CA ALA A 111 20.31 -20.21 16.29
C ALA A 111 20.62 -21.61 16.85
N LYS A 112 20.32 -21.84 18.14
CA LYS A 112 20.46 -23.15 18.77
C LYS A 112 19.55 -24.20 18.12
N ASN A 113 18.27 -23.89 17.95
CA ASN A 113 17.31 -24.78 17.30
C ASN A 113 17.75 -25.11 15.86
N HIS A 114 18.22 -24.11 15.11
CA HIS A 114 18.71 -24.32 13.76
C HIS A 114 19.93 -25.26 13.73
N SER A 115 20.91 -25.05 14.62
CA SER A 115 22.05 -25.95 14.77
C SER A 115 21.61 -27.37 15.09
N GLU A 116 20.72 -27.56 16.06
CA GLU A 116 20.20 -28.88 16.43
C GLU A 116 19.47 -29.58 15.27
N GLN A 117 18.76 -28.83 14.42
CA GLN A 117 18.12 -29.40 13.24
C GLN A 117 19.13 -29.79 12.16
N ILE A 118 20.20 -28.99 11.98
CA ILE A 118 21.30 -29.35 11.09
C ILE A 118 22.00 -30.62 11.59
N ASP A 119 22.27 -30.73 12.89
CA ASP A 119 22.91 -31.91 13.47
C ASP A 119 22.04 -33.18 13.26
N LYS A 120 20.73 -33.08 13.50
CA LYS A 120 19.79 -34.18 13.19
C LYS A 120 19.79 -34.57 11.72
N LEU A 121 19.85 -33.59 10.82
CA LEU A 121 19.92 -33.84 9.38
C LEU A 121 21.25 -34.53 9.00
N MET A 122 22.36 -34.10 9.60
CA MET A 122 23.66 -34.74 9.41
C MET A 122 23.65 -36.20 9.89
N ASP A 123 23.02 -36.49 11.04
CA ASP A 123 22.92 -37.85 11.56
C ASP A 123 22.04 -38.74 10.66
N LEU A 124 20.92 -38.21 10.14
CA LEU A 124 20.11 -38.93 9.15
C LEU A 124 20.89 -39.25 7.87
N PHE A 125 21.67 -38.28 7.36
CA PHE A 125 22.50 -38.52 6.19
C PHE A 125 23.65 -39.50 6.45
N ARG A 126 24.23 -39.49 7.66
CA ARG A 126 25.23 -40.50 8.05
C ARG A 126 24.64 -41.90 8.06
N LEU A 127 23.47 -42.09 8.67
CA LEU A 127 22.78 -43.39 8.68
C LEU A 127 22.44 -43.87 7.27
N GLN A 128 21.93 -42.98 6.41
CA GLN A 128 21.66 -43.33 5.00
C GLN A 128 22.93 -43.70 4.23
N LEU A 129 24.03 -42.98 4.47
CA LEU A 129 25.32 -43.31 3.87
C LEU A 129 25.80 -44.68 4.33
N GLU A 130 25.75 -44.96 5.64
CA GLU A 130 26.13 -46.26 6.19
C GLU A 130 25.29 -47.40 5.60
N GLU A 131 23.98 -47.25 5.49
CA GLU A 131 23.10 -48.23 4.85
C GLU A 131 23.47 -48.47 3.37
N LEU A 132 23.76 -47.40 2.62
CA LEU A 132 24.20 -47.50 1.23
C LEU A 132 25.58 -48.15 1.09
N TYR A 133 26.50 -47.87 2.01
CA TYR A 133 27.81 -48.52 2.05
C TYR A 133 27.65 -50.02 2.30
N GLU A 134 26.85 -50.41 3.29
CA GLU A 134 26.57 -51.82 3.57
C GLU A 134 25.89 -52.54 2.41
N ASP A 135 24.89 -51.94 1.77
CA ASP A 135 24.22 -52.57 0.63
C ASP A 135 25.18 -52.71 -0.56
N ASN A 136 26.01 -51.70 -0.82
CA ASN A 136 27.03 -51.79 -1.85
C ASN A 136 28.05 -52.89 -1.55
N GLU A 137 28.55 -53.01 -0.31
CA GLU A 137 29.44 -54.10 0.08
C GLU A 137 28.77 -55.47 -0.11
N LYS A 138 27.50 -55.62 0.28
CA LYS A 138 26.72 -56.86 0.08
C LYS A 138 26.51 -57.16 -1.41
N GLN A 139 26.30 -56.15 -2.25
CA GLN A 139 26.17 -56.32 -3.71
C GLN A 139 27.51 -56.73 -4.35
N VAL A 140 28.61 -56.06 -3.98
CA VAL A 140 29.95 -56.41 -4.46
C VAL A 140 30.32 -57.83 -4.06
N ALA A 141 30.10 -58.21 -2.79
CA ALA A 141 30.35 -59.58 -2.32
C ALA A 141 29.55 -60.63 -3.11
N ARG A 142 28.26 -60.37 -3.36
CA ARG A 142 27.42 -61.24 -4.21
C ARG A 142 27.94 -61.37 -5.63
N LEU A 143 28.39 -60.28 -6.24
CA LEU A 143 28.94 -60.30 -7.60
C LEU A 143 30.26 -61.07 -7.67
N ILE A 144 31.13 -60.91 -6.67
CA ILE A 144 32.39 -61.66 -6.57
C ILE A 144 32.08 -63.16 -6.45
N GLN A 145 31.20 -63.55 -5.51
CA GLN A 145 30.81 -64.94 -5.32
C GLN A 145 30.23 -65.55 -6.61
N PHE A 146 29.31 -64.85 -7.27
CA PHE A 146 28.74 -65.30 -8.53
C PHE A 146 29.81 -65.47 -9.64
N GLY A 147 30.77 -64.53 -9.71
CA GLY A 147 31.89 -64.64 -10.64
C GLY A 147 32.79 -65.84 -10.36
N GLU A 148 33.06 -66.12 -9.10
CA GLU A 148 33.83 -67.30 -8.67
C GLU A 148 33.10 -68.60 -8.98
N GLU A 149 31.79 -68.67 -8.71
CA GLU A 149 30.94 -69.82 -9.04
C GLU A 149 30.92 -70.10 -10.55
N GLN A 150 30.70 -69.08 -11.38
CA GLN A 150 30.75 -69.22 -12.84
C GLN A 150 32.12 -69.64 -13.36
N ALA A 151 33.20 -69.09 -12.79
CA ALA A 151 34.56 -69.47 -13.18
C ALA A 151 34.85 -70.94 -12.85
N GLN A 152 34.35 -71.44 -11.71
CA GLN A 152 34.46 -72.84 -11.34
C GLN A 152 33.64 -73.75 -12.28
N GLU A 153 32.40 -73.38 -12.58
CA GLU A 153 31.54 -74.13 -13.50
C GLU A 153 32.16 -74.22 -14.90
N LEU A 154 32.66 -73.09 -15.43
CA LEU A 154 33.34 -73.06 -16.74
C LEU A 154 34.60 -73.94 -16.74
N LYS A 155 35.36 -73.94 -15.64
CA LYS A 155 36.55 -74.79 -15.50
C LYS A 155 36.18 -76.28 -15.48
N LEU A 156 35.12 -76.65 -14.78
CA LEU A 156 34.62 -78.04 -14.77
C LEU A 156 34.15 -78.47 -16.15
N SER A 157 33.32 -77.66 -16.81
CA SER A 157 32.86 -77.91 -18.18
C SER A 157 34.01 -78.03 -19.17
N ALA A 158 35.03 -77.17 -19.08
CA ALA A 158 36.22 -77.25 -19.94
C ALA A 158 37.00 -78.56 -19.73
N VAL A 159 37.11 -79.05 -18.50
CA VAL A 159 37.75 -80.34 -18.20
C VAL A 159 36.93 -81.51 -18.76
N GLU A 160 35.61 -81.47 -18.63
CA GLU A 160 34.71 -82.47 -19.20
C GLU A 160 34.84 -82.52 -20.73
N ASP A 161 34.80 -81.37 -21.41
CA ASP A 161 34.98 -81.26 -22.85
C ASP A 161 36.37 -81.77 -23.29
N GLU A 162 37.42 -81.44 -22.55
CA GLU A 162 38.78 -81.92 -22.82
C GLU A 162 38.85 -83.45 -22.72
N THR A 163 38.22 -84.04 -21.69
CA THR A 163 38.18 -85.51 -21.52
C THR A 163 37.39 -86.20 -22.63
N TYR A 164 36.29 -85.60 -23.07
CA TYR A 164 35.49 -86.08 -24.19
C TYR A 164 36.28 -86.06 -25.50
N LEU A 165 36.96 -84.95 -25.80
CA LEU A 165 37.79 -84.83 -27.00
C LEU A 165 38.96 -85.81 -27.00
N LYS A 166 39.65 -86.00 -25.86
CA LYS A 166 40.70 -87.02 -25.72
C LYS A 166 40.17 -88.43 -26.03
N THR A 167 38.98 -88.75 -25.53
CA THR A 167 38.33 -90.05 -25.79
C THR A 167 37.99 -90.23 -27.27
N MET A 168 37.49 -89.19 -27.93
CA MET A 168 37.18 -89.20 -29.36
C MET A 168 38.43 -89.36 -30.22
N ILE A 169 39.51 -88.63 -29.91
CA ILE A 169 40.81 -88.76 -30.61
C ILE A 169 41.32 -90.20 -30.49
N TYR A 170 41.29 -90.77 -29.28
CA TYR A 170 41.72 -92.16 -29.07
C TYR A 170 40.91 -93.16 -29.91
N LYS A 171 39.58 -92.99 -29.99
CA LYS A 171 38.72 -93.82 -30.85
C LYS A 171 39.07 -93.68 -32.34
N LEU A 172 39.33 -92.46 -32.80
CA LEU A 172 39.73 -92.19 -34.19
C LEU A 172 41.10 -92.78 -34.53
N GLU A 173 42.06 -92.71 -33.61
CA GLU A 173 43.39 -93.32 -33.80
C GLU A 173 43.31 -94.84 -33.97
N ILE A 174 42.44 -95.51 -33.22
CA ILE A 174 42.21 -96.96 -33.36
C ILE A 174 41.63 -97.25 -34.76
N ALA A 175 40.57 -96.55 -35.15
CA ALA A 175 39.94 -96.74 -36.47
C ALA A 175 40.91 -96.46 -37.62
N TRP A 176 41.77 -95.44 -37.48
CA TRP A 176 42.80 -95.12 -38.47
C TRP A 176 43.87 -96.21 -38.57
N LYS A 177 44.31 -96.79 -37.45
CA LYS A 177 45.26 -97.91 -37.44
C LYS A 177 44.66 -99.14 -38.13
N GLU A 178 43.40 -99.45 -37.87
CA GLU A 178 42.66 -100.53 -38.52
C GLU A 178 42.54 -100.30 -40.05
N GLN A 179 42.12 -99.10 -40.46
CA GLN A 179 42.03 -98.75 -41.89
C GLN A 179 43.40 -98.82 -42.59
N LYS A 180 44.46 -98.37 -41.93
CA LYS A 180 45.83 -98.46 -42.46
C LYS A 180 46.27 -99.92 -42.63
N GLN A 181 45.88 -100.82 -41.72
CA GLN A 181 46.15 -102.25 -41.87
C GLN A 181 45.38 -102.85 -43.05
N ASN A 182 44.10 -102.50 -43.22
CA ASN A 182 43.26 -102.96 -44.33
C ASN A 182 43.84 -102.54 -45.69
N VAL A 183 44.16 -101.25 -45.87
CA VAL A 183 44.75 -100.75 -47.12
C VAL A 183 46.09 -101.43 -47.42
N ARG A 184 46.90 -101.71 -46.39
CA ARG A 184 48.18 -102.41 -46.56
C ARG A 184 47.98 -103.86 -47.01
N ALA A 185 46.98 -104.56 -46.47
CA ALA A 185 46.63 -105.91 -46.87
C ALA A 185 46.13 -105.96 -48.33
N GLU A 186 45.25 -105.03 -48.71
CA GLU A 186 44.78 -104.89 -50.10
C GLU A 186 45.91 -104.59 -51.08
N TYR A 187 46.86 -103.72 -50.69
CA TYR A 187 48.02 -103.39 -51.50
C TYR A 187 48.91 -104.61 -51.77
N PHE A 188 49.22 -105.43 -50.75
CA PHE A 188 50.04 -106.62 -50.95
C PHE A 188 49.36 -107.65 -51.85
N SER A 189 48.03 -107.82 -51.74
CA SER A 189 47.27 -108.69 -52.63
C SER A 189 47.35 -108.25 -54.10
N LYS A 190 47.26 -106.93 -54.37
CA LYS A 190 47.37 -106.38 -55.72
C LYS A 190 48.81 -106.44 -56.26
N LEU A 191 49.82 -106.33 -55.39
CA LEU A 191 51.23 -106.39 -55.77
C LEU A 191 51.65 -107.79 -56.27
N GLU A 192 51.16 -108.86 -55.65
CA GLU A 192 51.43 -110.24 -56.08
C GLU A 192 50.80 -110.56 -57.44
N GLU A 193 49.62 -110.01 -57.70
CA GLU A 193 48.86 -110.19 -58.94
C GLU A 193 49.50 -109.47 -60.14
N GLU A 194 50.12 -108.31 -59.88
CA GLU A 194 50.85 -107.54 -60.90
C GLU A 194 52.29 -108.05 -61.09
N GLY A 195 52.94 -108.57 -60.04
CA GLY A 195 54.30 -109.14 -60.13
C GLY A 195 54.41 -110.31 -61.13
N THR A 196 53.36 -111.10 -61.26
CA THR A 196 53.28 -112.21 -62.22
C THR A 196 53.09 -111.74 -63.67
N LYS A 197 52.39 -110.61 -63.88
CA LYS A 197 52.15 -110.02 -65.21
C LYS A 197 53.35 -109.22 -65.71
N TYR A 198 54.02 -108.47 -64.84
CA TYR A 198 55.16 -107.62 -65.21
C TYR A 198 56.44 -108.40 -65.52
N GLY A 199 56.68 -109.57 -64.90
CA GLY A 199 57.87 -110.38 -65.18
C GLY A 199 58.02 -110.80 -66.65
N GLN A 200 56.90 -111.05 -67.34
CA GLN A 200 56.88 -111.48 -68.74
C GLN A 200 56.98 -110.31 -69.73
N LEU A 201 56.54 -109.13 -69.33
CA LEU A 201 56.52 -107.92 -70.17
C LEU A 201 57.84 -107.12 -70.05
N ILE A 202 58.48 -107.13 -68.86
CA ILE A 202 59.75 -106.43 -68.57
C ILE A 202 60.91 -106.93 -69.43
N GLN A 203 60.99 -108.22 -69.73
CA GLN A 203 62.06 -108.81 -70.56
C GLN A 203 62.03 -108.28 -72.01
N LYS A 204 60.83 -108.10 -72.57
CA LYS A 204 60.66 -107.65 -73.97
C LYS A 204 60.72 -106.14 -74.12
N LEU A 205 60.19 -105.40 -73.14
CA LEU A 205 60.19 -103.94 -73.18
C LEU A 205 61.54 -103.33 -72.79
N LYS A 206 62.36 -103.98 -71.93
CA LYS A 206 63.69 -103.46 -71.50
C LYS A 206 64.59 -103.07 -72.67
N GLY A 207 64.72 -103.93 -73.69
CA GLY A 207 65.63 -103.70 -74.80
C GLY A 207 65.21 -102.57 -75.75
N ILE A 208 63.91 -102.26 -75.83
CA ILE A 208 63.37 -101.21 -76.70
C ILE A 208 63.24 -99.90 -75.93
N LEU A 209 62.82 -99.96 -74.65
CA LEU A 209 62.70 -98.77 -73.80
C LEU A 209 64.06 -98.17 -73.42
N GLU A 210 65.13 -98.93 -73.22
CA GLU A 210 66.43 -98.37 -72.78
C GLU A 210 66.98 -97.32 -73.76
N LYS A 211 66.66 -97.47 -75.05
CA LYS A 211 67.12 -96.57 -76.12
C LYS A 211 66.23 -95.33 -76.25
N ASP A 212 64.91 -95.49 -76.23
CA ASP A 212 63.96 -94.36 -76.31
C ASP A 212 63.80 -93.61 -74.98
N LEU A 213 64.05 -94.28 -73.83
CA LEU A 213 64.08 -93.66 -72.50
C LEU A 213 65.11 -92.56 -72.43
N VAL A 214 66.35 -92.79 -72.87
CA VAL A 214 67.42 -91.81 -72.67
C VAL A 214 67.13 -90.48 -73.38
N ASP A 215 66.60 -90.56 -74.61
CA ASP A 215 66.30 -89.38 -75.43
C ASP A 215 65.00 -88.67 -75.01
N MET A 216 63.96 -89.41 -74.66
CA MET A 216 62.71 -88.83 -74.14
C MET A 216 62.90 -88.31 -72.71
N TRP A 217 63.73 -88.95 -71.89
CA TRP A 217 64.02 -88.54 -70.51
C TRP A 217 64.70 -87.18 -70.50
N LYS A 218 65.65 -86.92 -71.39
CA LYS A 218 66.35 -85.62 -71.46
C LYS A 218 65.41 -84.46 -71.81
N ARG A 219 64.56 -84.63 -72.83
CA ARG A 219 63.62 -83.59 -73.28
C ARG A 219 62.46 -83.38 -72.31
N THR A 220 61.92 -84.47 -71.75
CA THR A 220 60.86 -84.37 -70.74
C THR A 220 61.39 -83.81 -69.43
N TYR A 221 62.64 -84.10 -69.05
CA TYR A 221 63.28 -83.53 -67.86
C TYR A 221 63.47 -82.01 -67.98
N GLU A 222 63.98 -81.50 -69.10
CA GLU A 222 64.15 -80.05 -69.32
C GLU A 222 62.79 -79.29 -69.35
N PHE A 223 61.77 -79.88 -70.00
CA PHE A 223 60.42 -79.32 -70.01
C PHE A 223 59.76 -79.36 -68.61
N LEU A 224 59.86 -80.49 -67.91
CA LEU A 224 59.34 -80.65 -66.55
C LEU A 224 60.01 -79.69 -65.58
N GLN A 225 61.34 -79.53 -65.67
CA GLN A 225 62.08 -78.62 -64.79
C GLN A 225 61.65 -77.15 -65.01
N SER A 226 61.54 -76.71 -66.27
CA SER A 226 61.09 -75.33 -66.57
C SER A 226 59.62 -75.09 -66.23
N TYR A 227 58.74 -76.09 -66.40
CA TYR A 227 57.33 -76.02 -66.00
C TYR A 227 57.18 -76.05 -64.49
N GLU A 228 57.96 -76.86 -63.78
CA GLU A 228 57.98 -76.95 -62.33
C GLU A 228 58.48 -75.64 -61.71
N GLU A 229 59.52 -75.02 -62.27
CA GLU A 229 60.00 -73.70 -61.85
C GLU A 229 58.94 -72.60 -62.06
N LYS A 230 58.29 -72.55 -63.22
CA LYS A 230 57.20 -71.59 -63.49
C LYS A 230 56.00 -71.82 -62.59
N THR A 231 55.66 -73.08 -62.31
CA THR A 231 54.54 -73.46 -61.43
C THR A 231 54.88 -73.14 -59.97
N LYS A 232 56.11 -73.39 -59.51
CA LYS A 232 56.61 -72.97 -58.19
C LYS A 232 56.60 -71.46 -58.07
N LEU A 233 57.01 -70.71 -59.10
CA LEU A 233 56.99 -69.24 -59.09
C LEU A 233 55.56 -68.69 -59.01
N ARG A 234 54.62 -69.20 -59.82
CA ARG A 234 53.20 -68.82 -59.75
C ARG A 234 52.56 -69.20 -58.42
N LYS A 235 52.85 -70.38 -57.87
CA LYS A 235 52.38 -70.79 -56.53
C LYS A 235 52.88 -69.81 -55.47
N ARG A 236 54.17 -69.47 -55.45
CA ARG A 236 54.73 -68.46 -54.54
C ARG A 236 54.08 -67.08 -54.69
N GLN A 237 53.79 -66.64 -55.92
CA GLN A 237 53.09 -65.37 -56.16
C GLN A 237 51.65 -65.41 -55.67
N HIS A 238 50.94 -66.52 -55.92
CA HIS A 238 49.58 -66.71 -55.44
C HIS A 238 49.52 -66.79 -53.91
N ASP A 239 50.43 -67.52 -53.27
CA ASP A 239 50.51 -67.62 -51.82
C ASP A 239 50.79 -66.26 -51.19
N LYS A 240 51.68 -65.44 -51.78
CA LYS A 240 51.91 -64.05 -51.33
C LYS A 240 50.66 -63.19 -51.44
N LEU A 241 49.95 -63.25 -52.56
CA LEU A 241 48.71 -62.50 -52.76
C LEU A 241 47.61 -62.99 -51.82
N LYS A 242 47.51 -64.31 -51.59
CA LYS A 242 46.53 -64.91 -50.68
C LYS A 242 46.76 -64.49 -49.23
N VAL A 243 48.02 -64.47 -48.77
CA VAL A 243 48.35 -63.98 -47.42
C VAL A 243 48.00 -62.49 -47.28
N GLN A 244 48.25 -61.68 -48.32
CA GLN A 244 47.84 -60.28 -48.32
C GLN A 244 46.32 -60.14 -48.28
N ASP A 245 45.57 -60.90 -49.09
CA ASP A 245 44.12 -60.89 -49.12
C ASP A 245 43.51 -61.33 -47.78
N ASP A 246 44.01 -62.44 -47.20
CA ASP A 246 43.61 -62.93 -45.88
C ASP A 246 43.85 -61.86 -44.79
N SER A 247 44.94 -61.08 -44.89
CA SER A 247 45.25 -60.00 -43.96
C SER A 247 44.29 -58.82 -44.10
N VAL A 248 43.94 -58.44 -45.33
CA VAL A 248 42.98 -57.36 -45.62
C VAL A 248 41.57 -57.79 -45.24
N GLN A 249 41.20 -59.05 -45.45
CA GLN A 249 39.89 -59.58 -45.09
C GLN A 249 39.69 -59.61 -43.57
N LYS A 250 40.72 -60.00 -42.81
CA LYS A 250 40.70 -59.88 -41.33
C LYS A 250 40.55 -58.43 -40.88
N LEU A 251 41.30 -57.51 -41.49
CA LEU A 251 41.18 -56.07 -41.20
C LEU A 251 39.76 -55.57 -41.51
N LEU A 252 39.20 -55.91 -42.68
CA LEU A 252 37.86 -55.53 -43.10
C LEU A 252 36.81 -55.98 -42.09
N VAL A 253 36.87 -57.24 -41.63
CA VAL A 253 35.96 -57.77 -40.61
C VAL A 253 36.05 -56.95 -39.32
N THR A 254 37.26 -56.66 -38.84
CA THR A 254 37.42 -55.83 -37.62
C THR A 254 36.89 -54.41 -37.78
N GLN A 255 37.02 -53.82 -38.98
CA GLN A 255 36.51 -52.47 -39.24
C GLN A 255 34.99 -52.44 -39.39
N LEU A 256 34.39 -53.45 -40.03
CA LEU A 256 32.94 -53.60 -40.11
C LEU A 256 32.31 -53.79 -38.73
N GLU A 257 32.95 -54.57 -37.85
CA GLU A 257 32.52 -54.76 -36.46
C GLU A 257 32.55 -53.43 -35.68
N LYS A 258 33.61 -52.63 -35.86
CA LYS A 258 33.71 -51.29 -35.25
C LYS A 258 32.64 -50.34 -35.80
N LEU A 259 32.43 -50.32 -37.11
CA LEU A 259 31.38 -49.53 -37.77
C LEU A 259 30.00 -49.90 -37.24
N ARG A 260 29.72 -51.20 -37.08
CA ARG A 260 28.46 -51.69 -36.51
C ARG A 260 28.28 -51.20 -35.07
N ARG A 261 29.28 -51.35 -34.20
CA ARG A 261 29.22 -50.85 -32.81
C ARG A 261 28.99 -49.34 -32.73
N MET A 262 29.66 -48.57 -33.60
CA MET A 262 29.46 -47.12 -33.69
C MET A 262 28.06 -46.78 -34.17
N SER A 263 27.56 -47.46 -35.21
CA SER A 263 26.20 -47.28 -35.73
C SER A 263 25.16 -47.57 -34.65
N ASP A 264 25.30 -48.69 -33.94
CA ASP A 264 24.42 -49.07 -32.83
C ASP A 264 24.49 -48.07 -31.67
N CYS A 265 25.65 -47.47 -31.43
CA CYS A 265 25.80 -46.39 -30.46
C CYS A 265 25.03 -45.13 -30.90
N VAL A 266 25.16 -44.74 -32.17
CA VAL A 266 24.44 -43.60 -32.74
C VAL A 266 22.92 -43.83 -32.70
N THR A 267 22.42 -45.02 -33.03
CA THR A 267 20.98 -45.31 -32.96
C THR A 267 20.46 -45.26 -31.52
N ARG A 268 21.19 -45.82 -30.54
CA ARG A 268 20.85 -45.70 -29.11
C ARG A 268 20.83 -44.26 -28.63
N LEU A 269 21.84 -43.46 -29.00
CA LEU A 269 21.90 -42.04 -28.64
C LEU A 269 20.76 -41.24 -29.28
N LYS A 270 20.42 -41.51 -30.54
CA LYS A 270 19.26 -40.91 -31.21
C LYS A 270 17.95 -41.27 -30.51
N SER A 271 17.77 -42.52 -30.07
CA SER A 271 16.58 -42.93 -29.29
C SER A 271 16.51 -42.17 -27.97
N LYS A 272 17.61 -42.16 -27.19
CA LYS A 272 17.68 -41.43 -25.91
C LYS A 272 17.40 -39.93 -26.08
N TYR A 273 17.92 -39.33 -27.14
CA TYR A 273 17.65 -37.93 -27.47
C TYR A 273 16.16 -37.71 -27.77
N ALA A 274 15.55 -38.57 -28.59
CA ALA A 274 14.12 -38.48 -28.91
C ALA A 274 13.24 -38.64 -27.66
N ASP A 275 13.57 -39.57 -26.75
CA ASP A 275 12.83 -39.80 -25.51
C ASP A 275 12.98 -38.61 -24.56
N SER A 276 14.21 -38.10 -24.37
CA SER A 276 14.48 -36.91 -23.58
C SER A 276 13.75 -35.68 -24.14
N HIS A 277 13.76 -35.50 -25.46
CA HIS A 277 13.04 -34.41 -26.13
C HIS A 277 11.52 -34.51 -25.92
N LYS A 278 10.93 -35.71 -25.96
CA LYS A 278 9.51 -35.93 -25.65
C LYS A 278 9.18 -35.64 -24.18
N LEU A 279 10.01 -36.10 -23.25
CA LEU A 279 9.88 -35.82 -21.81
C LEU A 279 9.99 -34.33 -21.50
N LEU A 280 10.94 -33.64 -22.11
CA LEU A 280 11.09 -32.19 -21.92
C LEU A 280 9.94 -31.42 -22.58
N GLY A 281 9.49 -31.88 -23.75
CA GLY A 281 8.35 -31.31 -24.46
C GLY A 281 7.03 -31.45 -23.69
N THR A 282 6.80 -32.56 -23.00
CA THR A 282 5.63 -32.76 -22.13
C THR A 282 5.72 -31.85 -20.90
N LYS A 283 6.85 -31.86 -20.18
CA LYS A 283 7.08 -30.93 -19.05
C LYS A 283 6.89 -29.46 -19.43
N LEU A 284 7.39 -29.04 -20.59
CA LEU A 284 7.21 -27.67 -21.08
C LEU A 284 5.74 -27.35 -21.37
N LYS A 285 4.99 -28.31 -21.92
CA LYS A 285 3.54 -28.15 -22.12
C LYS A 285 2.83 -28.03 -20.78
N ASP A 286 3.16 -28.85 -19.80
CA ASP A 286 2.53 -28.82 -18.48
C ASP A 286 2.78 -27.48 -17.77
N ILE A 287 4.04 -27.02 -17.74
CA ILE A 287 4.40 -25.70 -17.18
C ILE A 287 3.67 -24.56 -17.90
N LYS A 288 3.50 -24.64 -19.23
CA LYS A 288 2.72 -23.63 -19.98
C LYS A 288 1.24 -23.66 -19.62
N HIS A 289 0.65 -24.84 -19.38
CA HIS A 289 -0.73 -24.95 -18.93
C HIS A 289 -0.90 -24.41 -17.52
N GLU A 290 -0.02 -24.76 -16.58
CA GLU A 290 -0.03 -24.23 -15.22
C GLU A 290 0.11 -22.70 -15.21
N HIS A 291 1.08 -22.18 -15.98
CA HIS A 291 1.25 -20.73 -16.11
C HIS A 291 -0.01 -20.06 -16.65
N GLY A 292 -0.59 -20.59 -17.73
CA GLY A 292 -1.85 -20.08 -18.29
C GLY A 292 -3.01 -20.12 -17.29
N TYR A 293 -3.13 -21.20 -16.52
CA TYR A 293 -4.11 -21.34 -15.46
C TYR A 293 -3.93 -20.28 -14.36
N PHE A 294 -2.70 -20.12 -13.84
CA PHE A 294 -2.42 -19.11 -12.82
C PHE A 294 -2.64 -17.69 -13.33
N THR A 295 -2.26 -17.38 -14.58
CA THR A 295 -2.55 -16.09 -15.21
C THR A 295 -4.05 -15.86 -15.34
N PHE A 296 -4.83 -16.88 -15.71
CA PHE A 296 -6.29 -16.80 -15.78
C PHE A 296 -6.90 -16.53 -14.40
N VAL A 297 -6.53 -17.30 -13.37
CA VAL A 297 -7.02 -17.11 -11.99
C VAL A 297 -6.63 -15.72 -11.47
N PHE A 298 -5.40 -15.28 -11.71
CA PHE A 298 -4.93 -13.95 -11.31
C PHE A 298 -5.75 -12.83 -11.97
N ASN A 299 -5.96 -12.92 -13.29
CA ASN A 299 -6.78 -11.94 -14.01
C ASN A 299 -8.24 -11.95 -13.56
N SER A 300 -8.81 -13.14 -13.31
CA SER A 300 -10.16 -13.26 -12.76
C SER A 300 -10.27 -12.63 -11.37
N LEU A 301 -9.28 -12.83 -10.50
CA LEU A 301 -9.24 -12.21 -9.18
C LEU A 301 -9.06 -10.69 -9.29
N LYS A 302 -8.19 -10.22 -10.18
CA LYS A 302 -7.98 -8.79 -10.44
C LYS A 302 -9.25 -8.10 -10.91
N THR A 303 -9.97 -8.67 -11.88
CA THR A 303 -11.24 -8.11 -12.35
C THR A 303 -12.31 -8.13 -11.24
N LYS A 304 -12.30 -9.13 -10.35
CA LYS A 304 -13.20 -9.16 -9.19
C LYS A 304 -12.86 -8.03 -8.22
N LEU A 305 -11.58 -7.83 -7.90
CA LEU A 305 -11.13 -6.75 -7.04
C LEU A 305 -11.46 -5.37 -7.62
N GLU A 306 -11.28 -5.17 -8.93
CA GLU A 306 -11.65 -3.92 -9.60
C GLU A 306 -13.16 -3.65 -9.53
N ARG A 307 -13.99 -4.69 -9.71
CA ARG A 307 -15.45 -4.60 -9.54
C ARG A 307 -15.85 -4.27 -8.10
N ASP A 308 -15.22 -4.91 -7.12
CA ASP A 308 -15.53 -4.67 -5.71
C ASP A 308 -15.09 -3.26 -5.29
N ARG A 309 -13.92 -2.78 -5.72
CA ARG A 309 -13.49 -1.38 -5.50
C ARG A 309 -14.43 -0.36 -6.14
N ALA A 310 -14.97 -0.64 -7.33
CA ALA A 310 -15.94 0.24 -7.97
C ALA A 310 -17.25 0.30 -7.17
N LYS A 311 -17.75 -0.84 -6.67
CA LYS A 311 -18.93 -0.89 -5.80
C LYS A 311 -18.72 -0.12 -4.50
N ASP A 312 -17.58 -0.32 -3.84
CA ASP A 312 -17.26 0.39 -2.60
C ASP A 312 -17.20 1.90 -2.83
N PHE A 313 -16.62 2.33 -3.95
CA PHE A 313 -16.57 3.74 -4.33
C PHE A 313 -17.97 4.32 -4.57
N ASP A 314 -18.84 3.60 -5.28
CA ASP A 314 -20.21 4.03 -5.54
C ASP A 314 -21.05 4.08 -4.24
N GLN A 315 -20.89 3.10 -3.36
CA GLN A 315 -21.53 3.10 -2.04
C GLN A 315 -21.08 4.28 -1.19
N LEU A 316 -19.77 4.55 -1.14
CA LEU A 316 -19.22 5.69 -0.42
C LEU A 316 -19.71 7.01 -1.02
N ARG A 317 -19.78 7.11 -2.35
CA ARG A 317 -20.32 8.29 -3.04
C ARG A 317 -21.80 8.50 -2.67
N PHE A 318 -22.61 7.45 -2.71
CA PHE A 318 -24.03 7.52 -2.34
C PHE A 318 -24.22 7.92 -0.88
N LEU A 319 -23.47 7.30 0.04
CA LEU A 319 -23.49 7.64 1.46
C LEU A 319 -23.09 9.10 1.68
N THR A 320 -22.03 9.57 1.03
CA THR A 320 -21.55 10.96 1.15
C THR A 320 -22.59 11.96 0.65
N ILE A 321 -23.24 11.69 -0.49
CA ILE A 321 -24.30 12.56 -1.03
C ILE A 321 -25.48 12.63 -0.07
N ASN A 322 -25.96 11.48 0.41
CA ASN A 322 -27.10 11.43 1.32
C ASN A 322 -26.79 12.05 2.68
N TYR A 323 -25.60 11.81 3.21
CA TYR A 323 -25.13 12.43 4.45
C TYR A 323 -25.09 13.96 4.33
N ASN A 324 -24.50 14.49 3.25
CA ASN A 324 -24.47 15.93 3.01
C ASN A 324 -25.87 16.51 2.81
N ALA A 325 -26.77 15.80 2.12
CA ALA A 325 -28.16 16.21 1.96
C ALA A 325 -28.90 16.26 3.31
N ALA A 326 -28.70 15.25 4.17
CA ALA A 326 -29.27 15.20 5.51
C ALA A 326 -28.72 16.32 6.40
N ILE A 327 -27.40 16.58 6.35
CA ILE A 327 -26.79 17.73 7.04
C ILE A 327 -27.41 19.03 6.58
N HIS A 328 -27.48 19.30 5.27
CA HIS A 328 -28.05 20.54 4.76
C HIS A 328 -29.52 20.70 5.15
N TYR A 329 -30.29 19.61 5.18
CA TYR A 329 -31.65 19.63 5.68
C TYR A 329 -31.70 20.00 7.18
N LEU A 330 -30.88 19.37 8.01
CA LEU A 330 -30.81 19.66 9.45
C LEU A 330 -30.31 21.08 9.73
N GLU A 331 -29.34 21.59 8.97
CA GLU A 331 -28.89 22.99 9.06
C GLU A 331 -30.01 23.97 8.69
N LYS A 332 -30.78 23.67 7.64
CA LYS A 332 -31.94 24.47 7.26
C LYS A 332 -33.01 24.45 8.34
N LEU A 333 -33.27 23.30 8.95
CA LEU A 333 -34.20 23.16 10.06
C LEU A 333 -33.70 23.94 11.29
N ARG A 334 -32.41 23.86 11.61
CA ARG A 334 -31.77 24.65 12.67
C ARG A 334 -31.96 26.14 12.45
N LYS A 335 -31.68 26.65 11.24
CA LYS A 335 -31.89 28.07 10.88
C LYS A 335 -33.36 28.50 11.04
N LYS A 336 -34.31 27.66 10.64
CA LYS A 336 -35.75 27.93 10.86
C LYS A 336 -36.11 27.96 12.34
N GLY A 337 -35.57 27.03 13.13
CA GLY A 337 -35.73 26.99 14.58
C GLY A 337 -35.14 28.23 15.27
N GLU A 338 -33.91 28.60 14.93
CA GLU A 338 -33.23 29.82 15.40
C GLU A 338 -34.06 31.08 15.05
N HIS A 339 -34.58 31.17 13.81
CA HIS A 339 -35.43 32.28 13.40
C HIS A 339 -36.74 32.34 14.20
N THR A 340 -37.39 31.19 14.42
CA THR A 340 -38.63 31.11 15.21
C THR A 340 -38.39 31.50 16.66
N LEU A 341 -37.31 31.03 17.28
CA LEU A 341 -36.91 31.42 18.63
C LEU A 341 -36.55 32.90 18.72
N HIS A 342 -35.86 33.45 17.70
CA HIS A 342 -35.55 34.87 17.63
C HIS A 342 -36.83 35.73 17.51
N ALA A 343 -37.74 35.35 16.63
CA ALA A 343 -39.04 35.99 16.48
C ALA A 343 -39.83 35.94 17.79
N ALA A 344 -39.91 34.77 18.45
CA ALA A 344 -40.54 34.61 19.75
C ALA A 344 -39.88 35.50 20.83
N ALA A 345 -38.54 35.61 20.86
CA ALA A 345 -37.83 36.47 21.79
C ALA A 345 -38.09 37.97 21.53
N VAL A 346 -38.23 38.39 20.27
CA VAL A 346 -38.61 39.76 19.91
C VAL A 346 -40.06 40.05 20.29
N CYS A 347 -41.00 39.16 19.95
CA CYS A 347 -42.41 39.26 20.34
C CYS A 347 -42.55 39.36 21.87
N ARG A 348 -41.81 38.53 22.63
CA ARG A 348 -41.80 38.55 24.09
C ARG A 348 -41.36 39.88 24.68
N LYS A 349 -40.59 40.72 23.97
CA LYS A 349 -40.26 42.07 24.48
C LYS A 349 -41.49 42.98 24.54
N LEU A 350 -42.43 42.83 23.61
CA LEU A 350 -43.63 43.65 23.46
C LEU A 350 -44.79 43.21 24.35
N GLU A 351 -44.71 42.01 24.95
CA GLU A 351 -45.72 41.48 25.87
C GLU A 351 -45.73 42.25 27.21
N THR A 352 -46.92 42.35 27.80
CA THR A 352 -47.10 42.96 29.13
C THR A 352 -46.50 42.09 30.24
N GLN A 353 -46.34 42.62 31.45
CA GLN A 353 -45.83 41.83 32.57
C GLN A 353 -46.79 40.71 32.97
N GLU A 354 -48.09 40.95 32.89
CA GLU A 354 -49.13 39.93 33.17
C GLU A 354 -49.02 38.75 32.20
N GLU A 355 -48.92 39.03 30.89
CA GLU A 355 -48.76 38.01 29.84
C GLU A 355 -47.42 37.27 29.91
N LYS A 356 -46.38 37.85 30.52
CA LYS A 356 -45.07 37.21 30.73
C LYS A 356 -45.06 36.25 31.91
N ILE A 357 -45.84 36.56 32.95
CA ILE A 357 -45.95 35.77 34.19
C ILE A 357 -46.96 34.64 34.00
N MET A 358 -48.06 34.91 33.28
CA MET A 358 -49.08 33.93 32.91
C MET A 358 -49.29 33.91 31.38
N PRO A 359 -48.41 33.23 30.61
CA PRO A 359 -48.50 33.20 29.15
C PRO A 359 -49.70 32.44 28.59
N PHE A 360 -50.27 31.51 29.37
CA PHE A 360 -51.39 30.68 28.95
C PHE A 360 -52.53 30.87 29.96
N PRO A 361 -53.77 31.06 29.49
CA PRO A 361 -54.91 31.15 30.39
C PRO A 361 -55.06 29.82 31.15
N VAL A 362 -55.24 29.90 32.47
CA VAL A 362 -55.63 28.72 33.26
C VAL A 362 -57.05 28.34 32.80
N PRO A 363 -57.29 27.11 32.34
CA PRO A 363 -58.62 26.70 31.97
C PRO A 363 -59.48 26.68 33.23
N GLU A 364 -60.39 27.63 33.38
CA GLU A 364 -61.59 27.42 34.19
C GLU A 364 -62.46 26.44 33.40
N ASP A 365 -62.62 25.23 33.96
CA ASP A 365 -63.37 24.08 33.42
C ASP A 365 -64.28 24.38 32.22
N SER A 366 -63.88 24.00 31.00
CA SER A 366 -64.85 23.64 29.95
C SER A 366 -64.23 22.95 28.72
N LEU A 367 -64.70 21.71 28.52
CA LEU A 367 -64.94 21.04 27.24
C LEU A 367 -63.72 20.60 26.42
N LYS A 368 -63.21 19.42 26.75
CA LYS A 368 -62.59 18.53 25.76
C LYS A 368 -63.64 18.21 24.68
N VAL A 369 -63.53 18.84 23.52
CA VAL A 369 -64.20 18.36 22.32
C VAL A 369 -63.31 17.24 21.79
N GLU A 370 -63.75 16.00 21.91
CA GLU A 370 -63.11 14.87 21.25
C GLU A 370 -63.28 15.03 19.73
N MET A 371 -62.27 15.61 19.08
CA MET A 371 -62.15 15.62 17.63
C MET A 371 -61.24 14.46 17.22
N GLU A 372 -61.89 13.35 16.85
CA GLU A 372 -61.24 12.16 16.31
C GLU A 372 -60.40 12.53 15.07
N ASN A 373 -59.12 12.15 15.10
CA ASN A 373 -58.15 12.23 14.00
C ASN A 373 -57.75 13.65 13.53
N GLN A 374 -57.15 14.43 14.43
CA GLN A 374 -56.21 15.49 14.02
C GLN A 374 -54.78 15.14 14.45
N PRO A 375 -53.77 15.48 13.62
CA PRO A 375 -52.40 15.18 13.93
C PRO A 375 -51.96 15.95 15.18
N GLU A 376 -51.34 15.23 16.12
CA GLU A 376 -50.93 15.60 17.49
C GLU A 376 -50.21 16.97 17.61
N TYR A 377 -49.68 17.52 16.51
CA TYR A 377 -49.10 18.86 16.49
C TYR A 377 -50.12 20.00 16.63
N LEU A 378 -51.40 19.79 16.30
CA LEU A 378 -52.40 20.86 16.35
C LEU A 378 -52.81 21.20 17.79
N GLU A 379 -53.00 20.18 18.63
CA GLU A 379 -53.26 20.36 20.08
C GLU A 379 -52.13 21.13 20.78
N SER A 380 -50.88 20.96 20.31
CA SER A 380 -49.71 21.64 20.87
C SER A 380 -49.67 23.15 20.58
N LEU A 381 -50.37 23.60 19.53
CA LEU A 381 -50.49 25.02 19.16
C LEU A 381 -51.76 25.69 19.71
N ASP A 382 -52.71 24.95 20.28
CA ASP A 382 -53.98 25.52 20.76
C ASP A 382 -53.76 26.56 21.85
N LEU A 383 -52.84 26.29 22.78
CA LEU A 383 -52.46 27.25 23.82
C LEU A 383 -51.80 28.52 23.23
N PHE A 384 -51.06 28.38 22.13
CA PHE A 384 -50.49 29.53 21.41
C PHE A 384 -51.58 30.35 20.74
N TRP A 385 -52.54 29.71 20.07
CA TRP A 385 -53.66 30.41 19.41
C TRP A 385 -54.60 31.09 20.40
N GLN A 386 -54.87 30.48 21.56
CA GLN A 386 -55.62 31.12 22.64
C GLN A 386 -54.91 32.39 23.13
N ARG A 387 -53.58 32.35 23.28
CA ARG A 387 -52.77 33.53 23.63
C ARG A 387 -52.85 34.63 22.57
N VAL A 388 -52.77 34.27 21.28
CA VAL A 388 -52.93 35.23 20.17
C VAL A 388 -54.32 35.86 20.18
N ALA A 389 -55.38 35.08 20.40
CA ALA A 389 -56.74 35.58 20.46
C ALA A 389 -56.97 36.56 21.62
N GLN A 390 -56.36 36.32 22.79
CA GLN A 390 -56.40 37.24 23.93
C GLN A 390 -55.73 38.58 23.60
N VAL A 391 -54.54 38.54 22.98
CA VAL A 391 -53.83 39.75 22.55
C VAL A 391 -54.64 40.50 21.49
N ASP A 392 -55.27 39.80 20.54
CA ASP A 392 -56.14 40.42 19.55
C ASP A 392 -57.37 41.08 20.20
N ALA A 393 -57.99 40.46 21.20
CA ALA A 393 -59.09 41.06 21.95
C ALA A 393 -58.65 42.35 22.68
N SER A 394 -57.49 42.34 23.34
CA SER A 394 -56.88 43.52 23.96
C SER A 394 -56.60 44.62 22.92
N ARG A 395 -56.07 44.26 21.74
CA ARG A 395 -55.84 45.19 20.63
C ARG A 395 -57.16 45.82 20.16
N TYR A 396 -58.22 45.02 20.01
CA TYR A 396 -59.54 45.52 19.62
C TYR A 396 -60.10 46.52 20.64
N SER A 397 -60.02 46.21 21.94
CA SER A 397 -60.47 47.12 23.01
C SER A 397 -59.72 48.45 23.00
N ILE A 398 -58.38 48.43 22.88
CA ILE A 398 -57.57 49.66 22.80
C ILE A 398 -57.93 50.46 21.53
N ASN A 399 -58.17 49.78 20.42
CA ASN A 399 -58.52 50.44 19.16
C ASN A 399 -59.90 51.09 19.23
N GLU A 400 -60.88 50.44 19.88
CA GLU A 400 -62.21 51.01 20.11
C GLU A 400 -62.13 52.26 20.99
N GLU A 401 -61.39 52.21 22.10
CA GLU A 401 -61.17 53.37 22.97
C GLU A 401 -60.43 54.49 22.23
N ARG A 402 -59.43 54.15 21.39
CA ARG A 402 -58.73 55.13 20.55
C ARG A 402 -59.68 55.81 19.56
N GLU A 403 -60.55 55.05 18.89
CA GLU A 403 -61.53 55.63 17.96
C GLU A 403 -62.57 56.47 18.72
N PHE A 404 -63.03 56.03 19.90
CA PHE A 404 -63.88 56.82 20.78
C PHE A 404 -63.22 58.15 21.15
N LEU A 405 -61.99 58.14 21.68
CA LEU A 405 -61.23 59.34 22.04
C LEU A 405 -60.97 60.24 20.83
N LYS A 406 -60.75 59.69 19.63
CA LYS A 406 -60.65 60.49 18.40
C LYS A 406 -61.96 61.19 18.08
N THR A 407 -63.10 60.49 18.15
CA THR A 407 -64.41 61.11 17.90
C THR A 407 -64.73 62.17 18.94
N GLU A 408 -64.45 61.90 20.22
CA GLU A 408 -64.61 62.90 21.29
C GLU A 408 -63.70 64.10 21.08
N ASN A 409 -62.43 63.90 20.70
CA ASN A 409 -61.52 64.99 20.37
C ASN A 409 -62.01 65.81 19.17
N GLN A 410 -62.60 65.17 18.16
CA GLN A 410 -63.24 65.86 17.04
C GLN A 410 -64.46 66.67 17.50
N ILE A 411 -65.26 66.14 18.42
CA ILE A 411 -66.40 66.83 19.05
C ILE A 411 -65.91 68.02 19.88
N LEU A 412 -64.84 67.86 20.67
CA LEU A 412 -64.24 68.94 21.45
C LEU A 412 -63.64 70.02 20.55
N LYS A 413 -62.97 69.64 19.45
CA LYS A 413 -62.48 70.59 18.44
C LYS A 413 -63.61 71.36 17.77
N THR A 414 -64.72 70.70 17.45
CA THR A 414 -65.89 71.37 16.87
C THR A 414 -66.59 72.27 17.89
N LYS A 415 -66.75 71.84 19.14
CA LYS A 415 -67.26 72.69 20.24
C LYS A 415 -66.35 73.89 20.53
N LEU A 416 -65.03 73.71 20.52
CA LEU A 416 -64.06 74.80 20.61
C LEU A 416 -64.18 75.75 19.42
N HIS A 417 -64.33 75.21 18.21
CA HIS A 417 -64.54 76.02 17.00
C HIS A 417 -65.86 76.82 17.07
N GLN A 418 -66.94 76.20 17.54
CA GLN A 418 -68.23 76.87 17.80
C GLN A 418 -68.13 77.91 18.92
N TYR A 419 -67.41 77.63 20.00
CA TYR A 419 -67.15 78.60 21.08
C TYR A 419 -66.33 79.79 20.57
N CYS A 420 -65.29 79.56 19.77
CA CYS A 420 -64.56 80.63 19.09
C CYS A 420 -65.47 81.44 18.15
N GLN A 421 -66.40 80.81 17.44
CA GLN A 421 -67.41 81.49 16.61
C GLN A 421 -68.44 82.28 17.45
N CYS A 422 -68.75 81.86 18.68
CA CYS A 422 -69.64 82.59 19.60
C CYS A 422 -68.94 83.72 20.36
N VAL A 423 -67.62 83.65 20.58
CA VAL A 423 -66.81 84.74 21.17
C VAL A 423 -66.45 85.81 20.12
N THR A 424 -66.65 85.52 18.83
CA THR A 424 -66.54 86.52 17.75
C THR A 424 -67.79 86.57 16.88
N CYS A 425 -68.64 87.55 17.11
CA CYS A 425 -69.59 88.03 16.10
C CYS A 425 -69.81 89.55 16.27
N PRO A 426 -70.01 90.33 15.19
CA PRO A 426 -69.47 90.19 13.83
C PRO A 426 -68.94 91.54 13.27
N ILE A 427 -67.81 91.54 12.55
CA ILE A 427 -67.57 92.56 11.50
C ILE A 427 -67.16 91.86 10.21
N SER A 428 -68.00 92.12 9.22
CA SER A 428 -67.78 92.06 7.76
C SER A 428 -67.47 90.71 7.11
N GLN A 429 -68.57 90.15 6.59
CA GLN A 429 -68.68 89.55 5.26
C GLN A 429 -67.57 89.95 4.26
N THR A 430 -67.04 88.95 3.57
CA THR A 430 -67.03 88.86 2.09
C THR A 430 -66.96 87.36 1.74
N VAL A 431 -68.08 86.72 1.46
CA VAL A 431 -68.56 86.43 0.10
C VAL A 431 -67.49 85.77 -0.78
N LYS A 432 -67.63 84.44 -0.97
CA LYS A 432 -67.82 83.88 -2.31
C LYS A 432 -68.77 82.68 -2.26
N LYS A 433 -69.97 82.93 -2.80
CA LYS A 433 -70.99 81.96 -3.18
C LYS A 433 -70.52 81.15 -4.38
N THR A 434 -70.87 79.86 -4.39
CA THR A 434 -71.45 79.13 -5.54
C THR A 434 -72.34 78.04 -4.94
N LYS A 435 -73.66 78.28 -4.84
CA LYS A 435 -74.71 77.76 -5.75
C LYS A 435 -74.60 76.23 -5.87
N GLY A 436 -75.40 75.43 -5.15
CA GLY A 436 -76.82 75.13 -5.41
C GLY A 436 -76.87 73.60 -5.64
N LEU A 437 -77.78 72.79 -5.11
CA LEU A 437 -79.22 72.88 -5.11
C LEU A 437 -79.82 72.10 -3.93
N TYR A 438 -81.02 72.56 -3.57
CA TYR A 438 -82.09 71.95 -2.77
C TYR A 438 -82.06 70.44 -2.51
N VAL A 439 -82.31 70.12 -1.24
CA VAL A 439 -82.88 68.86 -0.78
C VAL A 439 -84.33 68.76 -1.28
N THR A 440 -84.66 67.65 -1.93
CA THR A 440 -86.02 67.09 -1.93
C THR A 440 -85.93 65.69 -1.29
N GLU A 441 -86.93 65.35 -0.49
CA GLU A 441 -87.06 64.13 0.33
C GLU A 441 -87.01 62.78 -0.43
N GLY A 442 -86.75 62.77 -1.75
CA GLY A 442 -86.68 61.55 -2.56
C GLY A 442 -85.30 60.86 -2.64
N VAL A 443 -84.20 61.51 -2.26
CA VAL A 443 -82.83 60.96 -2.45
C VAL A 443 -82.31 60.17 -1.23
N LEU A 444 -82.95 60.29 -0.07
CA LEU A 444 -82.62 59.50 1.13
C LEU A 444 -83.21 58.08 1.10
N GLU A 445 -84.33 57.86 0.40
CA GLU A 445 -84.94 56.53 0.20
C GLU A 445 -84.19 55.67 -0.84
N LEU A 446 -83.57 56.30 -1.86
CA LEU A 446 -82.82 55.59 -2.92
C LEU A 446 -81.42 55.10 -2.49
N LYS A 447 -80.84 55.61 -1.40
CA LYS A 447 -79.55 55.11 -0.87
C LYS A 447 -79.65 53.81 -0.06
N LYS A 448 -80.86 53.32 0.23
CA LYS A 448 -81.06 52.00 0.84
C LYS A 448 -80.86 50.84 -0.15
N TYR A 449 -80.87 51.10 -1.46
CA TYR A 449 -80.83 50.05 -2.49
C TYR A 449 -79.54 49.98 -3.33
N ASP A 450 -78.55 50.86 -3.13
CA ASP A 450 -77.34 50.95 -3.98
C ASP A 450 -76.08 50.22 -3.45
N LYS A 451 -76.20 49.33 -2.46
CA LYS A 451 -75.10 48.43 -2.05
C LYS A 451 -75.50 46.96 -1.90
N GLN A 452 -76.56 46.53 -2.58
CA GLN A 452 -76.70 45.14 -2.99
C GLN A 452 -76.23 45.02 -4.44
N ASN A 453 -74.91 44.89 -4.62
CA ASN A 453 -74.36 44.39 -5.88
C ASN A 453 -73.79 42.99 -5.61
N TYR A 454 -74.65 42.01 -5.84
CA TYR A 454 -74.23 40.68 -6.26
C TYR A 454 -73.41 40.80 -7.55
N LYS A 455 -72.21 40.23 -7.56
CA LYS A 455 -71.67 39.58 -8.76
C LYS A 455 -71.56 38.09 -8.47
N GLN A 456 -72.47 37.35 -9.08
CA GLN A 456 -72.47 35.91 -9.21
C GLN A 456 -71.36 35.45 -10.17
N PHE A 457 -70.82 34.25 -9.89
CA PHE A 457 -70.49 33.14 -10.79
C PHE A 457 -70.11 33.42 -12.25
N ILE A 458 -68.91 32.96 -12.65
CA ILE A 458 -68.57 32.05 -13.77
C ILE A 458 -67.23 31.39 -13.36
N GLY A 459 -66.93 30.09 -13.41
CA GLY A 459 -67.52 28.92 -14.06
C GLY A 459 -66.39 28.12 -14.72
N ASN A 460 -66.30 26.82 -14.39
CA ASN A 460 -65.60 25.70 -15.06
C ASN A 460 -64.04 25.78 -15.08
N GLU A 461 -63.27 24.70 -14.91
CA GLU A 461 -63.38 23.36 -15.51
C GLU A 461 -63.05 22.22 -14.52
N TYR A 462 -63.86 21.17 -14.64
CA TYR A 462 -63.45 19.78 -14.46
C TYR A 462 -62.61 19.39 -15.66
N ASP A 463 -61.53 18.63 -15.46
CA ASP A 463 -61.07 17.61 -16.39
C ASP A 463 -60.73 16.34 -15.60
N ASP A 464 -61.53 15.31 -15.87
CA ASP A 464 -61.16 13.91 -15.75
C ASP A 464 -60.32 13.54 -16.99
N GLU A 465 -59.25 12.76 -16.82
CA GLU A 465 -58.77 11.71 -17.74
C GLU A 465 -57.54 11.03 -17.07
N ILE A 466 -57.64 9.79 -16.58
CA ILE A 466 -57.52 8.49 -17.28
C ILE A 466 -56.06 8.13 -17.60
N ASP A 467 -55.65 6.98 -17.03
CA ASP A 467 -54.71 5.96 -17.51
C ASP A 467 -53.60 6.33 -18.52
N GLU A 468 -52.35 6.37 -18.04
CA GLU A 468 -51.26 5.44 -18.41
C GLU A 468 -50.08 5.53 -17.42
#